data_AF-A0A2D7VWG4-F1
#
_entry.id   AF-A0A2D7VWG4-F1
#
_cell.length_a   1.000
_cell.length_b   1.000
_cell.length_c   1.000
_cell.angle_alpha   90.00
_cell.angle_beta   90.00
_cell.angle_gamma   90.00
#
_symmetry.space_group_name_H-M   'P 1'
#
loop_
_entity.id
_entity.type
_entity.pdbx_description
1 polymer ?
#
loop_
_entity_poly.entity_id
_entity_poly.type
_entity_poly.pdbx_seq_one_letter_code
_entity_poly.pdbx_strand_id
1 'polypeptide(L)' 'MDLFSSEEHLENQSIQLPNADITYYPNFISAEKATTLFRRLEKETPWQHDSIKIFGKTYMQPRLTALFGDAG' A
#
# COMPACT_ATOMS: atom_id res chain seq x y z
N MET A 1 5.17 17.69 6.32
CA MET A 1 4.01 16.95 6.86
C MET A 1 4.36 15.50 6.73
N ASP A 2 4.63 14.81 7.84
CA ASP A 2 4.96 13.39 7.80
C ASP A 2 3.66 12.60 7.57
N LEU A 3 3.57 11.94 6.43
CA LEU A 3 2.39 11.15 6.00
C LEU A 3 2.27 9.84 6.79
N PHE A 4 3.33 9.42 7.47
CA PHE A 4 3.46 8.12 8.13
C PHE A 4 3.81 8.24 9.62
N SER A 5 3.60 9.40 10.22
CA SER A 5 3.56 9.57 11.67
C SER A 5 2.14 9.28 12.17
N SER A 6 1.87 8.06 12.64
CA SER A 6 0.62 7.77 13.36
C SER A 6 0.78 8.17 14.84
N GLU A 7 -0.28 8.70 15.44
CA GLU A 7 -0.26 9.15 16.85
C GLU A 7 -0.17 7.99 17.86
N GLU A 8 -0.39 6.74 17.42
CA GLU A 8 -0.58 5.60 18.33
C GLU A 8 0.70 4.77 18.58
N HIS A 9 1.69 4.73 17.67
CA HIS A 9 2.89 3.90 17.85
C HIS A 9 4.13 4.53 17.19
N LEU A 10 5.05 5.05 18.02
CA LEU A 10 6.24 5.81 17.59
C LEU A 10 7.52 4.98 17.42
N GLU A 11 7.49 3.69 17.79
CA GLU A 11 8.67 2.83 17.67
C GLU A 11 8.83 2.37 16.23
N ASN A 12 9.78 2.97 15.52
CA ASN A 12 10.19 2.57 14.19
C ASN A 12 11.53 1.84 14.22
N GLN A 13 11.80 1.04 13.20
CA GLN A 13 13.01 0.24 13.07
C GLN A 13 13.70 0.59 11.76
N SER A 14 14.89 1.17 11.85
CA SER A 14 15.72 1.38 10.67
C SER A 14 16.32 0.05 10.21
N ILE A 15 16.11 -0.29 8.94
CA ILE A 15 16.65 -1.50 8.31
C ILE A 15 17.88 -1.10 7.51
N GLN A 16 19.05 -1.54 7.96
CA GLN A 16 20.33 -1.22 7.33
C GLN A 16 20.58 -2.15 6.14
N LEU A 17 20.51 -1.61 4.92
CA LEU A 17 20.88 -2.30 3.69
C LEU A 17 21.78 -1.39 2.83
N PRO A 18 22.71 -1.96 2.04
CA PRO A 18 23.54 -1.16 1.14
C PRO A 18 22.67 -0.36 0.17
N ASN A 19 22.91 0.96 0.11
CA ASN A 19 22.24 1.89 -0.80
C ASN A 19 20.71 1.95 -0.66
N ALA A 20 20.18 1.75 0.54
CA ALA A 20 18.75 1.88 0.81
C ALA A 20 18.49 2.66 2.11
N ASP A 21 17.38 3.40 2.12
CA ASP A 21 16.82 4.02 3.33
C ASP A 21 15.45 3.38 3.58
N ILE A 22 15.39 2.55 4.62
CA ILE A 22 14.21 1.75 4.94
C ILE A 22 13.92 1.90 6.42
N THR A 23 12.69 2.27 6.72
CA THR A 23 12.16 2.33 8.09
C THR A 23 10.89 1.50 8.17
N TYR A 24 10.85 0.57 9.12
CA TYR A 24 9.70 -0.28 9.40
C TYR A 24 8.92 0.24 10.61
N TYR A 25 7.60 0.34 10.48
CA TYR A 25 6.69 0.78 11.53
C TYR A 25 5.78 -0.39 11.91
N PRO A 26 6.14 -1.20 12.93
CA PRO A 26 5.28 -2.28 13.41
C PRO A 26 3.95 -1.71 13.90
N ASN A 27 2.85 -2.41 13.61
CA ASN A 27 1.51 -2.03 14.05
C ASN A 27 1.15 -0.57 13.75
N PHE A 28 1.58 -0.03 12.59
CA PHE A 28 1.36 1.36 12.17
C PHE A 28 -0.08 1.85 12.37
N ILE A 29 -1.04 0.95 12.19
CA ILE A 29 -2.44 1.09 12.62
C ILE A 29 -2.82 -0.09 13.52
N SER A 30 -3.72 0.14 14.47
CA SER A 30 -4.22 -0.93 15.35
C SER A 30 -4.89 -2.06 14.56
N ALA A 31 -4.84 -3.28 15.11
CA ALA A 31 -5.39 -4.47 14.45
C ALA A 31 -6.90 -4.35 14.14
N GLU A 32 -7.66 -3.70 15.02
CA GLU A 32 -9.10 -3.45 14.83
C GLU A 32 -9.33 -2.51 13.63
N LYS A 33 -8.58 -1.40 13.57
CA LYS A 33 -8.66 -0.45 12.47
C LYS A 33 -8.22 -1.09 11.16
N ALA A 34 -7.14 -1.86 11.18
CA ALA A 34 -6.65 -2.60 10.02
C ALA A 34 -7.70 -3.57 9.47
N THR A 35 -8.36 -4.34 10.34
CA THR A 35 -9.43 -5.28 9.96
C THR A 35 -10.60 -4.56 9.31
N THR A 36 -11.01 -3.42 9.87
CA THR A 36 -12.11 -2.60 9.36
C THR A 36 -11.78 -2.03 7.98
N LEU A 37 -10.59 -1.43 7.83
CA LEU A 37 -10.13 -0.88 6.56
C LEU A 37 -9.97 -1.96 5.49
N PHE A 38 -9.42 -3.14 5.85
CA PHE A 38 -9.29 -4.26 4.93
C PHE A 38 -10.63 -4.67 4.32
N ARG A 39 -11.64 -4.93 5.17
CA ARG A 39 -12.99 -5.33 4.70
C ARG A 39 -13.60 -4.27 3.78
N ARG A 40 -13.38 -2.99 4.09
CA ARG A 40 -13.87 -1.89 3.28
C ARG A 40 -13.18 -1.83 1.92
N LEU A 41 -11.84 -1.88 1.90
CA LEU A 41 -11.06 -1.84 0.66
C LEU A 41 -11.34 -3.05 -0.23
N GLU A 42 -11.50 -4.24 0.36
CA GLU A 42 -11.86 -5.45 -0.37
C GLU A 42 -13.21 -5.32 -1.09
N LYS A 43 -14.21 -4.76 -0.41
CA LYS A 43 -15.58 -4.67 -0.92
C LYS A 43 -15.85 -3.45 -1.80
N GLU A 44 -15.29 -2.30 -1.46
CA GLU A 44 -15.70 -1.00 -2.02
C GLU A 44 -14.71 -0.47 -3.07
N THR A 45 -13.47 -0.94 -3.07
CA THR A 45 -12.51 -0.49 -4.09
C THR A 45 -12.90 -1.08 -5.45
N PRO A 46 -12.97 -0.26 -6.52
CA PRO A 46 -13.26 -0.74 -7.86
C PRO A 46 -12.03 -1.41 -8.47
N TRP A 47 -11.67 -2.58 -7.94
CA TRP A 47 -10.51 -3.37 -8.35
C TRP A 47 -10.62 -3.79 -9.83
N GLN A 48 -9.56 -3.52 -10.59
CA GLN A 48 -9.45 -3.80 -12.02
C GLN A 48 -8.34 -4.80 -12.28
N HIS A 49 -8.57 -5.70 -13.24
CA HIS A 49 -7.57 -6.66 -13.70
C HIS A 49 -7.11 -6.23 -15.09
N ASP A 50 -6.07 -5.41 -15.13
CA ASP A 50 -5.63 -4.78 -16.38
C ASP A 50 -4.58 -5.63 -17.11
N SER A 51 -4.58 -5.52 -18.44
CA SER A 51 -3.52 -6.08 -19.26
C SER A 51 -2.34 -5.12 -19.34
N ILE A 52 -1.11 -5.62 -19.18
CA ILE A 52 0.13 -4.87 -19.32
C ILE A 52 0.97 -5.42 -20.47
N LYS A 53 1.80 -4.56 -21.07
CA LYS A 53 2.73 -4.95 -22.14
C LYS A 53 4.15 -5.07 -21.58
N ILE A 54 4.70 -6.28 -21.62
CA ILE A 54 6.06 -6.57 -21.19
C ILE A 54 6.84 -7.12 -22.39
N PHE A 55 7.94 -6.47 -22.76
CA PHE A 55 8.79 -6.84 -23.90
C PHE A 55 8.01 -7.12 -25.19
N GLY A 56 7.04 -6.26 -25.50
CA GLY A 56 6.23 -6.36 -26.73
C GLY A 56 5.05 -7.33 -26.66
N LYS A 57 4.91 -8.13 -25.61
CA LYS A 57 3.81 -9.09 -25.41
C LYS A 57 2.83 -8.60 -24.35
N THR A 58 1.54 -8.91 -24.52
CA THR A 58 0.49 -8.50 -23.60
C THR A 58 0.13 -9.63 -22.64
N TYR A 59 0.06 -9.30 -21.35
CA TYR A 59 -0.27 -10.24 -20.27
C TYR A 59 -1.29 -9.61 -19.34
N MET A 60 -2.15 -10.44 -18.74
CA MET A 60 -2.91 -10.01 -17.56
C MET A 60 -1.94 -9.83 -16.40
N GLN A 61 -1.99 -8.69 -15.70
CA GLN A 61 -1.12 -8.47 -14.55
C GLN A 61 -1.50 -9.43 -13.41
N PRO A 62 -0.55 -9.94 -12.60
CA PRO A 62 -0.86 -10.95 -11.57
C PRO A 62 -1.47 -10.34 -10.29
N ARG A 63 -2.26 -9.26 -10.42
CA ARG A 63 -2.88 -8.53 -9.31
C ARG A 63 -4.06 -7.68 -9.77
N LEU A 64 -4.88 -7.24 -8.83
CA LEU A 64 -5.87 -6.20 -9.09
C LEU A 64 -5.31 -4.83 -8.73
N THR A 65 -5.77 -3.78 -9.43
CA THR A 65 -5.36 -2.39 -9.23
C THR A 65 -6.56 -1.45 -9.21
N ALA A 66 -6.45 -0.35 -8.47
CA ALA A 66 -7.35 0.79 -8.54
C ALA A 66 -6.53 2.07 -8.30
N LEU A 67 -6.85 3.16 -8.99
CA LEU A 67 -6.13 4.43 -8.91
C LEU A 67 -7.05 5.49 -8.29
N PHE A 68 -6.53 6.24 -7.33
CA PHE A 68 -7.23 7.33 -6.63
C PHE A 68 -6.36 8.59 -6.68
N GLY A 69 -7.01 9.76 -6.75
CA GLY A 69 -6.36 11.07 -6.76
C GLY A 69 -7.40 12.19 -6.65
N ASP A 70 -6.92 13.42 -6.45
CA ASP A 70 -7.79 14.60 -6.38
C ASP A 70 -8.45 14.89 -7.74
N ALA A 71 -9.57 15.61 -7.70
CA ALA A 71 -10.16 16.16 -8.91
C ALA A 71 -9.17 17.16 -9.55
N GLY A 72 -8.95 17.00 -10.86
CA GLY A 72 -8.03 17.82 -11.65
C GLY A 72 -8.51 19.25 -11.91
#